data_AF-A0A933RKR2-F1
#
_entry.id   AF-A0A933RKR2-F1
#
_cell.length_a   1.000
_cell.length_b   1.000
_cell.length_c   1.000
_cell.angle_alpha   90.00
_cell.angle_beta   90.00
_cell.angle_gamma   90.00
#
_symmetry.space_group_name_H-M   'P 1'
#
loop_
_entity.id
_entity.type
_entity.pdbx_description
1 polymer ?
#
loop_
_entity_poly.entity_id
_entity_poly.type
_entity_poly.pdbx_seq_one_letter_code
_entity_poly.pdbx_strand_id
1 'polypeptide(L)'
;MRMTNRVAIHMRAFAARGSGGVWLTHKAGARGAAVMAACAVSVALIIGLAWSAPVADAAETSAVNRAYKVLAWNDLGMHCYNADFRELGVLPPYNNLWAQVVRVGNPPQIVTSGIIVKYQIVRNTSSVTKTNFWTYAQSLFNLAEPLPPDIGLTGKGLSGTMDLAGDHFVAEGIPVTEYRDGATRPDPYQLAYVSVWNATTMQLLAHNLAVVPVSSEMHCDTCHNDVGDATTAYPIKPTGKVETNILTLHDYLNQGKYQPSLMNSRPVLCANCHASNALGMPGAVGVSNLSHAMHNHHQNLPDITPDTEGCYNCHPGPVTKCLRCVMTQKYGFNCTTCHGDMALVAGNPDPWLHEPRCDAAHCHGGQVALNQPLYRKSTGHNGIYCAGCHDSPHAIAPSRERKDAYKFMILQGEPGTLEKCTVCHATEPAGDFRHLP
;
A
#
# COMPACT_ATOMS: atom_id res chain seq x y z
N MET A 1 17.63 31.76 5.90
CA MET A 1 17.92 30.35 6.27
C MET A 1 16.75 29.49 5.80
N ARG A 2 16.88 28.83 4.65
CA ARG A 2 15.88 27.92 4.09
C ARG A 2 16.40 26.50 4.26
N MET A 3 15.72 25.67 5.04
CA MET A 3 15.96 24.23 5.07
C MET A 3 15.01 23.56 4.08
N THR A 4 15.57 22.85 3.10
CA THR A 4 14.86 22.06 2.11
C THR A 4 14.77 20.60 2.60
N ASN A 5 13.58 20.14 2.97
CA ASN A 5 13.29 18.70 3.11
C ASN A 5 12.87 18.16 1.73
N ARG A 6 13.73 17.37 1.09
CA ARG A 6 13.40 16.58 -0.09
C ARG A 6 13.12 15.15 0.35
N VAL A 7 11.85 14.74 0.33
CA VAL A 7 11.48 13.33 0.14
C VAL A 7 10.97 13.24 -1.29
N ALA A 8 11.89 12.97 -2.21
CA ALA A 8 11.59 12.67 -3.60
C ALA A 8 11.91 11.19 -3.82
N ILE A 9 10.91 10.43 -4.26
CA ILE A 9 11.06 9.06 -4.74
C ILE A 9 12.14 9.09 -5.84
N HIS A 10 13.35 8.65 -5.51
CA HIS A 10 14.45 8.56 -6.47
C HIS A 10 14.31 7.25 -7.23
N MET A 11 13.62 7.28 -8.37
CA MET A 11 13.86 6.29 -9.43
C MET A 11 15.27 6.55 -9.99
N ARG A 12 16.29 5.89 -9.44
CA ARG A 12 17.63 5.83 -10.05
C ARG A 12 17.70 4.61 -10.96
N ALA A 13 17.65 4.86 -12.27
CA ALA A 13 18.04 3.87 -13.27
C ALA A 13 19.55 3.59 -13.16
N PHE A 14 19.93 2.33 -12.95
CA PHE A 14 21.31 1.88 -13.06
C PHE A 14 21.65 1.57 -14.52
N ALA A 15 22.46 2.42 -15.14
CA ALA A 15 23.11 2.12 -16.41
C ALA A 15 24.49 1.49 -16.13
N ALA A 16 24.67 0.22 -16.48
CA ALA A 16 25.97 -0.43 -16.45
C ALA A 16 26.79 -0.02 -17.69
N ARG A 17 27.95 0.62 -17.47
CA ARG A 17 29.01 0.79 -18.48
C ARG A 17 30.19 -0.13 -18.14
N GLY A 18 30.67 -0.87 -19.14
CA GLY A 18 32.01 -1.47 -19.22
C GLY A 18 32.14 -2.02 -20.65
N SER A 19 32.74 -1.30 -21.60
CA SER A 19 34.18 -1.04 -21.86
C SER A 19 34.81 -2.07 -22.81
N GLY A 20 35.30 -1.57 -23.97
CA GLY A 20 36.26 -2.08 -24.98
C GLY A 20 36.36 -3.60 -25.22
N GLY A 21 36.19 -4.13 -26.42
CA GLY A 21 36.78 -3.72 -27.70
C GLY A 21 38.06 -4.52 -27.97
N VAL A 22 38.08 -5.34 -29.04
CA VAL A 22 39.19 -5.56 -29.99
C VAL A 22 38.73 -6.58 -31.05
N TRP A 23 38.97 -6.21 -32.30
CA TRP A 23 38.72 -6.96 -33.53
C TRP A 23 39.78 -8.04 -33.76
N LEU A 24 39.37 -9.18 -34.33
CA LEU A 24 40.22 -9.99 -35.22
C LEU A 24 39.34 -10.77 -36.19
N THR A 25 39.45 -10.40 -37.46
CA THR A 25 38.93 -11.09 -38.65
C THR A 25 39.74 -12.35 -38.94
N HIS A 26 39.12 -13.44 -39.41
CA HIS A 26 39.68 -14.26 -40.50
C HIS A 26 38.61 -15.17 -41.14
N LYS A 27 38.72 -15.28 -42.46
CA LYS A 27 37.85 -15.98 -43.42
C LYS A 27 38.16 -17.50 -43.50
N ALA A 28 37.10 -18.22 -43.91
CA ALA A 28 37.05 -19.34 -44.86
C ALA A 28 37.68 -20.71 -44.53
N GLY A 29 36.78 -21.71 -44.40
CA GLY A 29 36.63 -22.78 -45.39
C GLY A 29 37.44 -24.07 -45.20
N ALA A 30 36.75 -25.20 -44.97
CA ALA A 30 37.00 -26.49 -45.62
C ALA A 30 35.93 -27.53 -45.26
N ARG A 31 35.51 -28.31 -46.26
CA ARG A 31 34.62 -29.47 -46.18
C ARG A 31 35.40 -30.69 -45.68
N GLY A 32 34.77 -31.59 -44.92
CA GLY A 32 35.37 -32.89 -44.59
C GLY A 32 34.45 -33.84 -43.83
N ALA A 33 33.87 -34.77 -44.58
CA ALA A 33 33.46 -36.15 -44.25
C ALA A 33 32.85 -36.51 -42.88
N ALA A 34 31.69 -37.17 -42.99
CA ALA A 34 30.93 -37.81 -41.92
C ALA A 34 31.70 -38.93 -41.20
N VAL A 35 31.54 -38.97 -39.88
CA VAL A 35 31.58 -40.20 -39.07
C VAL A 35 30.33 -40.17 -38.19
N MET A 36 29.41 -41.09 -38.45
CA MET A 36 28.24 -41.31 -37.60
C MET A 36 28.70 -41.97 -36.29
N ALA A 37 28.67 -41.21 -35.20
CA ALA A 37 28.68 -41.76 -33.85
C ALA A 37 27.29 -41.50 -33.24
N ALA A 38 26.54 -42.57 -33.04
CA ALA A 38 25.28 -42.55 -32.31
C ALA A 38 25.51 -42.03 -30.89
N CYS A 39 24.93 -40.88 -30.55
CA CYS A 39 24.76 -40.45 -29.17
C CYS A 39 23.27 -40.27 -28.91
N ALA A 40 22.77 -41.07 -27.98
CA ALA A 40 21.41 -41.07 -27.52
C ALA A 40 20.99 -39.68 -27.05
N VAL A 41 19.83 -39.25 -27.53
CA VAL A 41 19.14 -38.05 -27.05
C VAL A 41 18.79 -38.27 -25.58
N SER A 42 19.45 -37.56 -24.67
CA SER A 42 18.95 -37.34 -23.31
C SER A 42 18.29 -35.97 -23.28
N VAL A 43 16.97 -35.95 -23.40
CA VAL A 43 16.14 -34.79 -23.09
C VAL A 43 16.26 -34.56 -21.58
N ALA A 44 17.07 -33.58 -21.18
CA ALA A 44 17.04 -33.08 -19.80
C ALA A 44 15.76 -32.27 -19.61
N LEU A 45 14.73 -32.93 -19.07
CA LEU A 45 13.54 -32.29 -18.54
C LEU A 45 13.98 -31.42 -17.34
N ILE A 46 14.06 -30.11 -17.52
CA ILE A 46 14.17 -29.17 -16.39
C ILE A 46 12.78 -29.09 -15.77
N ILE A 47 12.50 -30.00 -14.84
CA ILE A 47 11.33 -29.90 -13.97
C ILE A 47 11.60 -28.72 -13.03
N GLY A 48 10.80 -27.66 -13.18
CA GLY A 48 10.72 -26.59 -12.20
C GLY A 48 10.36 -27.20 -10.85
N LEU A 49 11.27 -27.07 -9.89
CA LEU A 49 11.01 -27.36 -8.48
C LEU A 49 9.95 -26.37 -7.98
N ALA A 50 8.69 -26.77 -8.09
CA ALA A 50 7.62 -26.20 -7.32
C ALA A 50 8.00 -26.34 -5.83
N TRP A 51 8.18 -25.21 -5.16
CA TRP A 51 8.44 -25.17 -3.74
C TRP A 51 7.12 -25.48 -3.02
N SER A 52 6.75 -26.76 -2.96
CA SER A 52 5.74 -27.24 -2.04
C SER A 52 6.33 -27.11 -0.63
N ALA A 53 5.83 -26.13 0.12
CA ALA A 53 6.09 -26.07 1.55
C ALA A 53 5.65 -27.41 2.16
N PRO A 54 6.56 -28.19 2.78
CA PRO A 54 6.12 -29.31 3.58
C PRO A 54 5.25 -28.74 4.69
N VAL A 55 4.02 -29.25 4.81
CA VAL A 55 3.24 -29.07 6.04
C VAL A 55 4.03 -29.82 7.11
N ALA A 56 4.92 -29.09 7.78
CA ALA A 56 5.70 -29.62 8.87
C ALA A 56 4.73 -30.08 9.95
N ASP A 57 4.92 -31.31 10.40
CA ASP A 57 4.25 -31.94 11.51
C ASP A 57 4.23 -30.98 12.71
N ALA A 58 3.07 -30.81 13.35
CA ALA A 58 2.82 -29.80 14.38
C ALA A 58 3.70 -29.93 15.65
N ALA A 59 4.58 -30.94 15.72
CA ALA A 59 5.42 -31.26 16.87
C ALA A 59 6.83 -30.64 16.84
N GLU A 60 7.27 -30.00 15.74
CA GLU A 60 8.57 -29.28 15.66
C GLU A 60 8.45 -27.74 15.73
N THR A 61 7.32 -27.21 16.18
CA THR A 61 7.18 -25.76 16.47
C THR A 61 7.78 -25.35 17.83
N SER A 62 8.72 -26.13 18.35
CA SER A 62 9.33 -25.92 19.66
C SER A 62 10.32 -24.74 19.63
N ALA A 63 9.89 -23.67 20.28
CA ALA A 63 10.62 -22.45 20.63
C ALA A 63 10.93 -21.47 19.48
N VAL A 64 9.88 -20.83 18.93
CA VAL A 64 10.05 -19.41 18.54
C VAL A 64 10.60 -18.69 19.77
N ASN A 65 11.82 -18.18 19.66
CA ASN A 65 12.53 -17.58 20.77
C ASN A 65 11.70 -16.41 21.32
N ARG A 66 11.20 -16.52 22.56
CA ARG A 66 10.46 -15.44 23.24
C ARG A 66 11.28 -14.14 23.36
N ALA A 67 12.58 -14.18 23.07
CA ALA A 67 13.45 -13.02 23.09
C ALA A 67 13.18 -11.99 21.98
N TYR A 68 12.40 -12.29 20.93
CA TYR A 68 12.08 -11.31 19.89
C TYR A 68 10.56 -11.18 19.67
N LYS A 69 10.12 -9.96 19.39
CA LYS A 69 8.78 -9.62 18.94
C LYS A 69 8.86 -8.81 17.66
N VAL A 70 7.87 -8.98 16.79
CA VAL A 70 7.71 -8.14 15.60
C VAL A 70 6.33 -7.49 15.64
N LEU A 71 6.32 -6.16 15.68
CA LEU A 71 5.14 -5.34 15.51
C LEU A 71 5.00 -5.10 14.01
N ALA A 72 3.92 -5.55 13.38
CA ALA A 72 3.67 -5.35 11.96
C ALA A 72 2.33 -4.62 11.74
N TRP A 73 2.23 -3.78 10.71
CA TRP A 73 1.00 -3.04 10.39
C TRP A 73 1.02 -2.50 8.95
N ASN A 74 -0.15 -2.15 8.41
CA ASN A 74 -0.26 -1.32 7.21
C ASN A 74 -0.22 0.18 7.59
N ASP A 75 0.34 1.04 6.76
CA ASP A 75 0.57 2.44 7.14
C ASP A 75 -0.68 3.35 7.05
N LEU A 76 -1.72 2.97 6.30
CA LEU A 76 -2.86 3.84 5.96
C LEU A 76 -4.22 3.36 6.50
N GLY A 77 -4.37 2.06 6.74
CA GLY A 77 -5.63 1.40 7.09
C GLY A 77 -6.42 0.84 5.91
N MET A 78 -6.21 1.37 4.70
CA MET A 78 -6.76 0.90 3.42
C MET A 78 -6.04 1.60 2.27
N HIS A 79 -5.76 0.89 1.18
CA HIS A 79 -5.44 1.50 -0.11
C HIS A 79 -6.60 1.31 -1.07
N CYS A 80 -6.97 2.33 -1.84
CA CYS A 80 -7.91 2.17 -2.94
C CYS A 80 -7.20 2.17 -4.28
N TYR A 81 -7.78 1.52 -5.28
CA TYR A 81 -7.21 1.45 -6.62
C TYR A 81 -8.30 1.31 -7.69
N ASN A 82 -7.96 1.53 -8.96
CA ASN A 82 -8.92 1.37 -10.05
C ASN A 82 -9.22 -0.12 -10.33
N ALA A 83 -10.48 -0.45 -10.56
CA ALA A 83 -10.86 -1.79 -11.05
C ALA A 83 -10.37 -2.03 -12.48
N ASP A 84 -10.36 -0.99 -13.32
CA ASP A 84 -9.92 -1.02 -14.72
C ASP A 84 -9.01 0.19 -15.03
N PHE A 85 -7.87 -0.06 -15.66
CA PHE A 85 -6.82 0.93 -15.98
C PHE A 85 -6.77 1.34 -17.46
N ARG A 86 -7.70 0.84 -18.29
CA ARG A 86 -7.68 1.05 -19.76
C ARG A 86 -7.94 2.48 -20.17
N GLU A 87 -8.80 3.18 -19.45
CA GLU A 87 -9.28 4.51 -19.84
C GLU A 87 -8.65 5.60 -18.97
N LEU A 88 -8.60 5.39 -17.64
CA LEU A 88 -7.96 6.31 -16.69
C LEU A 88 -7.40 5.55 -15.48
N GLY A 89 -6.54 6.22 -14.71
CA GLY A 89 -6.01 5.74 -13.44
C GLY A 89 -5.98 6.84 -12.39
N VAL A 90 -6.36 6.50 -11.16
CA VAL A 90 -6.30 7.34 -9.95
C VAL A 90 -5.20 6.81 -9.04
N LEU A 91 -5.27 5.53 -8.68
CA LEU A 91 -4.27 4.83 -7.86
C LEU A 91 -4.04 3.39 -8.38
N PRO A 92 -2.79 2.90 -8.35
CA PRO A 92 -2.45 1.53 -8.76
C PRO A 92 -2.79 0.50 -7.67
N PRO A 93 -2.83 -0.81 -7.98
CA PRO A 93 -2.79 -1.83 -6.94
C PRO A 93 -1.51 -1.64 -6.11
N TYR A 94 -1.68 -1.43 -4.80
CA TYR A 94 -0.59 -0.97 -3.95
C TYR A 94 -0.93 -1.19 -2.47
N ASN A 95 0.06 -1.53 -1.66
CA ASN A 95 -0.04 -1.54 -0.21
C ASN A 95 1.35 -1.40 0.41
N ASN A 96 1.42 -0.78 1.57
CA ASN A 96 2.65 -0.70 2.36
C ASN A 96 2.54 -1.53 3.61
N LEU A 97 3.60 -2.27 3.90
CA LEU A 97 3.71 -3.06 5.11
C LEU A 97 4.93 -2.60 5.91
N TRP A 98 4.72 -2.30 7.19
CA TRP A 98 5.75 -1.84 8.10
C TRP A 98 5.97 -2.90 9.18
N ALA A 99 7.21 -2.98 9.68
CA ALA A 99 7.56 -3.85 10.79
C ALA A 99 8.64 -3.23 11.68
N GLN A 100 8.44 -3.23 13.00
CA GLN A 100 9.47 -2.92 13.97
C GLN A 100 9.77 -4.17 14.82
N VAL A 101 11.04 -4.54 14.92
CA VAL A 101 11.48 -5.72 15.65
C VAL A 101 12.03 -5.29 16.99
N VAL A 102 11.54 -5.89 18.07
CA VAL A 102 11.96 -5.62 19.44
C VAL A 102 12.58 -6.86 20.03
N ARG A 103 13.79 -6.75 20.58
CA ARG A 103 14.37 -7.76 21.46
C ARG A 103 13.88 -7.50 22.88
N VAL A 104 13.27 -8.53 23.46
CA VAL A 104 12.75 -8.51 24.81
C VAL A 104 13.88 -8.33 25.81
N GLY A 105 13.70 -7.39 26.75
CA GLY A 105 14.73 -7.01 27.72
C GLY A 105 14.25 -5.95 28.71
N ASN A 106 15.12 -5.53 29.62
CA ASN A 106 14.89 -4.43 30.56
C ASN A 106 16.09 -3.46 30.52
N PRO A 107 16.10 -2.43 29.65
CA PRO A 107 15.03 -2.04 28.73
C PRO A 107 14.97 -2.91 27.44
N PRO A 108 13.79 -3.01 26.79
CA PRO A 108 13.66 -3.60 25.46
C PRO A 108 14.50 -2.83 24.44
N GLN A 109 14.89 -3.47 23.33
CA GLN A 109 15.72 -2.86 22.30
C GLN A 109 15.11 -3.04 20.92
N ILE A 110 15.01 -1.95 20.14
CA ILE A 110 14.68 -2.05 18.72
C ILE A 110 15.88 -2.67 17.99
N VAL A 111 15.64 -3.67 17.15
CA VAL A 111 16.68 -4.43 16.43
C VAL A 111 16.53 -4.24 14.93
N THR A 112 17.62 -3.82 14.29
CA THR A 112 17.69 -3.57 12.85
C THR A 112 18.85 -4.29 12.16
N SER A 113 19.76 -4.89 12.92
CA SER A 113 20.97 -5.57 12.44
C SER A 113 21.01 -7.04 12.84
N GLY A 114 21.69 -7.87 12.04
CA GLY A 114 21.83 -9.31 12.32
C GLY A 114 20.56 -10.13 12.08
N ILE A 115 19.53 -9.50 11.48
CA ILE A 115 18.24 -10.11 11.17
C ILE A 115 17.85 -9.84 9.71
N ILE A 116 16.96 -10.68 9.18
CA ILE A 116 16.28 -10.51 7.90
C ILE A 116 14.79 -10.51 8.18
N VAL A 117 14.08 -9.49 7.72
CA VAL A 117 12.61 -9.43 7.82
C VAL A 117 12.00 -9.74 6.46
N LYS A 118 11.10 -10.72 6.42
CA LYS A 118 10.40 -11.16 5.21
C LYS A 118 8.90 -11.03 5.38
N TYR A 119 8.20 -10.87 4.26
CA TYR A 119 6.75 -10.89 4.20
C TYR A 119 6.25 -11.82 3.08
N GLN A 120 5.02 -12.29 3.22
CA GLN A 120 4.27 -12.96 2.15
C GLN A 120 2.78 -12.71 2.36
N ILE A 121 2.04 -12.44 1.28
CA ILE A 121 0.58 -12.35 1.35
C ILE A 121 0.00 -13.77 1.46
N VAL A 122 -0.79 -14.00 2.51
CA VAL A 122 -1.30 -15.33 2.85
C VAL A 122 -2.30 -15.78 1.79
N ARG A 123 -2.00 -16.90 1.12
CA ARG A 123 -2.83 -17.52 0.07
C ARG A 123 -3.08 -16.59 -1.13
N ASN A 124 -2.12 -15.72 -1.44
CA ASN A 124 -2.15 -14.88 -2.63
C ASN A 124 -0.74 -14.76 -3.21
N THR A 125 -0.53 -15.33 -4.39
CA THR A 125 0.79 -15.43 -5.03
C THR A 125 0.88 -14.65 -6.33
N SER A 126 -0.25 -14.22 -6.91
CA SER A 126 -0.28 -13.45 -8.15
C SER A 126 -1.40 -12.41 -8.15
N SER A 127 -1.15 -11.22 -8.69
CA SER A 127 -2.14 -10.17 -8.93
C SER A 127 -2.33 -9.87 -10.42
N VAL A 128 -1.37 -10.20 -11.29
CA VAL A 128 -1.35 -9.84 -12.72
C VAL A 128 -2.53 -10.39 -13.52
N THR A 129 -3.14 -11.48 -13.04
CA THR A 129 -4.31 -12.10 -13.65
C THR A 129 -5.64 -11.55 -13.14
N LYS A 130 -5.61 -10.66 -12.14
CA LYS A 130 -6.78 -10.20 -11.38
C LYS A 130 -7.18 -8.76 -11.71
N THR A 131 -6.34 -8.05 -12.47
CA THR A 131 -6.56 -6.69 -12.95
C THR A 131 -5.76 -6.48 -14.24
N ASN A 132 -6.13 -5.48 -15.04
CA ASN A 132 -5.40 -5.11 -16.26
C ASN A 132 -4.26 -4.09 -16.00
N PHE A 133 -3.93 -3.80 -14.74
CA PHE A 133 -2.91 -2.81 -14.35
C PHE A 133 -1.58 -2.95 -15.10
N TRP A 134 -0.95 -4.12 -15.11
CA TRP A 134 0.36 -4.34 -15.74
C TRP A 134 0.37 -4.06 -17.25
N THR A 135 -0.77 -4.23 -17.92
CA THR A 135 -0.93 -3.89 -19.34
C THR A 135 -0.80 -2.39 -19.59
N TYR A 136 -1.29 -1.56 -18.67
CA TYR A 136 -1.36 -0.10 -18.84
C TYR A 136 -0.34 0.67 -17.99
N ALA A 137 0.32 0.01 -17.04
CA ALA A 137 1.27 0.64 -16.11
C ALA A 137 2.39 1.42 -16.82
N GLN A 138 2.93 0.88 -17.93
CA GLN A 138 3.98 1.56 -18.68
C GLN A 138 3.50 2.92 -19.21
N SER A 139 2.31 2.96 -19.81
CA SER A 139 1.73 4.19 -20.35
C SER A 139 1.31 5.15 -19.25
N LEU A 140 0.64 4.65 -18.21
CA LEU A 140 0.10 5.47 -17.11
C LEU A 140 1.21 6.16 -16.32
N PHE A 141 2.29 5.44 -16.00
CA PHE A 141 3.38 5.93 -15.15
C PHE A 141 4.63 6.31 -15.94
N ASN A 142 4.55 6.35 -17.27
CA ASN A 142 5.65 6.69 -18.18
C ASN A 142 6.94 5.90 -17.87
N LEU A 143 6.78 4.58 -17.69
CA LEU A 143 7.89 3.70 -17.34
C LEU A 143 8.76 3.44 -18.58
N ALA A 144 10.08 3.34 -18.38
CA ALA A 144 11.00 3.04 -19.46
C ALA A 144 10.70 1.68 -20.12
N GLU A 145 10.29 0.70 -19.32
CA GLU A 145 9.94 -0.66 -19.76
C GLU A 145 8.66 -1.12 -19.03
N PRO A 146 7.94 -2.12 -19.56
CA PRO A 146 6.81 -2.74 -18.87
C PRO A 146 7.23 -3.30 -17.50
N LEU A 147 6.33 -3.20 -16.51
CA LEU A 147 6.54 -3.85 -15.22
C LEU A 147 6.57 -5.38 -15.39
N PRO A 148 7.50 -6.08 -14.71
CA PRO A 148 7.41 -7.53 -14.62
C PRO A 148 6.07 -7.96 -13.98
N PRO A 149 5.50 -9.10 -14.38
CA PRO A 149 4.30 -9.65 -13.75
C PRO A 149 4.46 -9.73 -12.23
N ASP A 150 3.41 -9.35 -11.51
CA ASP A 150 3.34 -9.42 -10.03
C ASP A 150 4.35 -8.53 -9.27
N ILE A 151 5.07 -7.65 -9.98
CA ILE A 151 5.97 -6.65 -9.38
C ILE A 151 5.33 -5.26 -9.47
N GLY A 152 5.28 -4.58 -8.33
CA GLY A 152 4.74 -3.22 -8.19
C GLY A 152 5.73 -2.14 -8.60
N LEU A 153 5.28 -0.88 -8.60
CA LEU A 153 6.05 0.29 -9.05
C LEU A 153 7.35 0.54 -8.26
N THR A 154 7.44 -0.02 -7.06
CA THR A 154 8.58 0.08 -6.13
C THR A 154 9.49 -1.16 -6.17
N GLY A 155 9.19 -2.13 -7.03
CA GLY A 155 9.96 -3.37 -7.16
C GLY A 155 9.58 -4.48 -6.16
N LYS A 156 8.56 -4.28 -5.33
CA LYS A 156 8.04 -5.31 -4.42
C LYS A 156 7.01 -6.21 -5.11
N GLY A 157 7.00 -7.50 -4.74
CA GLY A 157 5.98 -8.46 -5.17
C GLY A 157 5.03 -8.83 -4.03
N LEU A 158 4.27 -9.93 -4.17
CA LEU A 158 3.38 -10.43 -3.10
C LEU A 158 4.14 -11.16 -1.97
N SER A 159 5.44 -11.36 -2.13
CA SER A 159 6.33 -11.83 -1.07
C SER A 159 7.73 -11.30 -1.31
N GLY A 160 8.55 -11.27 -0.25
CA GLY A 160 9.95 -10.88 -0.38
C GLY A 160 10.58 -10.44 0.93
N THR A 161 11.76 -9.84 0.81
CA THR A 161 12.48 -9.22 1.92
C THR A 161 12.04 -7.76 2.07
N MET A 162 11.80 -7.34 3.31
CA MET A 162 11.52 -5.95 3.65
C MET A 162 12.82 -5.15 3.70
N ASP A 163 12.77 -3.89 3.30
CA ASP A 163 13.93 -2.99 3.29
C ASP A 163 14.09 -2.32 4.65
N LEU A 164 15.33 -2.14 5.11
CA LEU A 164 15.61 -1.39 6.33
C LEU A 164 15.42 0.12 6.08
N ALA A 165 14.60 0.76 6.90
CA ALA A 165 14.28 2.17 6.85
C ALA A 165 14.66 2.88 8.16
N GLY A 166 15.93 2.78 8.56
CA GLY A 166 16.43 3.37 9.80
C GLY A 166 16.14 2.49 11.02
N ASP A 167 14.99 2.72 11.66
CA ASP A 167 14.56 2.08 12.92
C ASP A 167 13.46 1.02 12.74
N HIS A 168 13.06 0.76 11.50
CA HIS A 168 12.02 -0.20 11.14
C HIS A 168 12.29 -0.78 9.74
N PHE A 169 11.45 -1.73 9.32
CA PHE A 169 11.50 -2.36 8.01
C PHE A 169 10.22 -2.07 7.23
N VAL A 170 10.33 -1.91 5.91
CA VAL A 170 9.21 -1.58 5.03
C VAL A 170 9.20 -2.46 3.79
N ALA A 171 8.03 -2.92 3.38
CA ALA A 171 7.75 -3.36 2.01
C ALA A 171 6.75 -2.38 1.42
N GLU A 172 7.28 -1.41 0.66
CA GLU A 172 6.52 -0.34 0.05
C GLU A 172 6.00 -0.80 -1.32
N GLY A 173 4.75 -0.50 -1.68
CA GLY A 173 4.19 -0.75 -3.00
C GLY A 173 4.02 -2.22 -3.40
N ILE A 174 3.58 -3.06 -2.45
CA ILE A 174 3.14 -4.42 -2.73
C ILE A 174 1.91 -4.36 -3.67
N PRO A 175 1.93 -4.99 -4.85
CA PRO A 175 0.87 -4.84 -5.85
C PRO A 175 -0.30 -5.81 -5.57
N VAL A 176 -0.80 -5.80 -4.34
CA VAL A 176 -1.93 -6.64 -3.92
C VAL A 176 -3.24 -6.09 -4.47
N THR A 177 -4.14 -6.97 -4.89
CA THR A 177 -5.55 -6.68 -5.17
C THR A 177 -6.43 -7.29 -4.08
N GLU A 178 -7.70 -6.91 -4.02
CA GLU A 178 -8.68 -7.49 -3.10
C GLU A 178 -9.02 -8.95 -3.43
N TYR A 179 -8.48 -9.53 -4.50
CA TYR A 179 -8.76 -10.91 -4.88
C TYR A 179 -7.59 -11.85 -4.50
N ARG A 180 -7.90 -12.90 -3.74
CA ARG A 180 -6.96 -14.02 -3.51
C ARG A 180 -6.86 -14.92 -4.73
N ASP A 181 -5.89 -15.82 -4.72
CA ASP A 181 -5.74 -16.80 -5.81
C ASP A 181 -7.01 -17.66 -5.95
N GLY A 182 -7.53 -17.74 -7.17
CA GLY A 182 -8.75 -18.48 -7.49
C GLY A 182 -10.04 -17.89 -6.89
N ALA A 183 -9.99 -16.74 -6.21
CA ALA A 183 -11.18 -16.12 -5.63
C ALA A 183 -11.92 -15.27 -6.67
N THR A 184 -13.24 -15.45 -6.75
CA THR A 184 -14.14 -14.61 -7.55
C THR A 184 -14.84 -13.53 -6.73
N ARG A 185 -14.73 -13.61 -5.40
CA ARG A 185 -15.27 -12.62 -4.46
C ARG A 185 -14.12 -11.81 -3.85
N PRO A 186 -14.31 -10.50 -3.68
CA PRO A 186 -13.32 -9.66 -3.02
C PRO A 186 -13.13 -10.07 -1.55
N ASP A 187 -11.88 -10.10 -1.12
CA ASP A 187 -11.37 -10.18 0.24
C ASP A 187 -10.44 -8.98 0.47
N PRO A 188 -11.00 -7.79 0.78
CA PRO A 188 -10.21 -6.56 0.89
C PRO A 188 -9.27 -6.56 2.09
N TYR A 189 -9.47 -7.46 3.07
CA TYR A 189 -8.72 -7.56 4.31
C TYR A 189 -7.79 -8.77 4.33
N GLN A 190 -6.97 -8.95 3.29
CA GLN A 190 -6.01 -10.05 3.27
C GLN A 190 -4.92 -9.88 4.34
N LEU A 191 -4.27 -10.98 4.70
CA LEU A 191 -3.22 -10.99 5.72
C LEU A 191 -1.85 -11.10 5.06
N ALA A 192 -0.88 -10.34 5.57
CA ALA A 192 0.53 -10.57 5.36
C ALA A 192 1.11 -11.33 6.57
N TYR A 193 1.87 -12.39 6.27
CA TYR A 193 2.71 -13.06 7.27
C TYR A 193 4.09 -12.42 7.27
N VAL A 194 4.43 -11.76 8.38
CA VAL A 194 5.73 -11.12 8.59
C VAL A 194 6.59 -12.01 9.48
N SER A 195 7.81 -12.30 9.04
CA SER A 195 8.73 -13.20 9.75
C SER A 195 10.11 -12.58 9.88
N VAL A 196 10.73 -12.79 11.05
CA VAL A 196 12.06 -12.31 11.39
C VAL A 196 12.99 -13.50 11.51
N TRP A 197 14.09 -13.46 10.79
CA TRP A 197 15.06 -14.54 10.69
C TRP A 197 16.42 -14.06 11.19
N ASN A 198 17.18 -14.91 11.88
CA ASN A 198 18.59 -14.64 12.13
C ASN A 198 19.34 -14.64 10.78
N ALA A 199 20.09 -13.58 10.50
CA ALA A 199 20.74 -13.42 9.19
C ALA A 199 21.87 -14.42 8.92
N THR A 200 22.42 -15.05 9.96
CA THR A 200 23.52 -16.02 9.85
C THR A 200 23.01 -17.46 9.90
N THR A 201 22.20 -17.79 10.91
CA THR A 201 21.75 -19.17 11.13
C THR A 201 20.49 -19.51 10.36
N MET A 202 19.80 -18.51 9.79
CA MET A 202 18.49 -18.67 9.14
C MET A 202 17.43 -19.30 10.07
N GLN A 203 17.59 -19.16 11.39
CA GLN A 203 16.60 -19.55 12.36
C GLN A 203 15.47 -18.51 12.43
N LEU A 204 14.21 -18.95 12.44
CA LEU A 204 13.06 -18.09 12.68
C LEU A 204 13.09 -17.57 14.14
N LEU A 205 13.11 -16.25 14.32
CA LEU A 205 13.17 -15.59 15.62
C LEU A 205 11.79 -15.15 16.13
N ALA A 206 10.97 -14.60 15.23
CA ALA A 206 9.62 -14.11 15.54
C ALA A 206 8.77 -14.06 14.27
N HIS A 207 7.46 -14.02 14.43
CA HIS A 207 6.53 -13.73 13.35
C HIS A 207 5.31 -12.98 13.87
N ASN A 208 4.56 -12.35 12.97
CA ASN A 208 3.26 -11.78 13.26
C ASN A 208 2.41 -11.73 11.98
N LEU A 209 1.13 -11.41 12.14
CA LEU A 209 0.18 -11.16 11.06
C LEU A 209 -0.22 -9.69 11.06
N ALA A 210 -0.33 -9.11 9.87
CA ALA A 210 -0.88 -7.78 9.68
C ALA A 210 -1.86 -7.80 8.50
N VAL A 211 -2.92 -7.00 8.58
CA VAL A 211 -3.83 -6.84 7.44
C VAL A 211 -3.16 -5.97 6.38
N VAL A 212 -3.29 -6.35 5.11
CA VAL A 212 -2.87 -5.59 3.91
C VAL A 212 -4.13 -5.14 3.15
N PRO A 213 -4.80 -4.08 3.64
CA PRO A 213 -6.13 -3.73 3.18
C PRO A 213 -6.10 -3.01 1.82
N VAL A 214 -6.84 -3.53 0.84
CA VAL A 214 -6.97 -2.94 -0.51
C VAL A 214 -8.37 -3.13 -1.06
N SER A 215 -8.90 -2.17 -1.81
CA SER A 215 -10.24 -2.27 -2.42
C SER A 215 -10.39 -1.38 -3.64
N SER A 216 -11.07 -1.88 -4.68
CA SER A 216 -11.51 -1.08 -5.82
C SER A 216 -12.92 -0.49 -5.67
N GLU A 217 -13.51 -0.55 -4.48
CA GLU A 217 -14.86 -0.05 -4.20
C GLU A 217 -14.89 1.50 -4.21
N MET A 218 -14.90 2.07 -5.41
CA MET A 218 -15.04 3.51 -5.67
C MET A 218 -16.26 3.72 -6.57
N HIS A 219 -17.34 4.31 -6.04
CA HIS A 219 -18.64 4.36 -6.70
C HIS A 219 -18.84 5.59 -7.60
N CYS A 220 -17.86 5.86 -8.48
CA CYS A 220 -18.02 6.88 -9.51
C CYS A 220 -19.22 6.57 -10.42
N ASP A 221 -19.60 5.30 -10.53
CA ASP A 221 -20.71 4.82 -11.33
C ASP A 221 -22.07 5.33 -10.86
N THR A 222 -22.23 5.70 -9.59
CA THR A 222 -23.50 6.24 -9.07
C THR A 222 -23.94 7.49 -9.84
N CYS A 223 -23.00 8.36 -10.23
CA CYS A 223 -23.31 9.62 -10.91
C CYS A 223 -22.79 9.67 -12.35
N HIS A 224 -21.70 8.98 -12.68
CA HIS A 224 -21.04 9.05 -14.00
C HIS A 224 -21.39 7.91 -14.96
N ASN A 225 -22.35 7.03 -14.62
CA ASN A 225 -22.92 6.12 -15.62
C ASN A 225 -23.71 6.89 -16.70
N ASP A 226 -24.12 6.22 -17.77
CA ASP A 226 -24.75 6.85 -18.94
C ASP A 226 -26.05 7.63 -18.65
N VAL A 227 -26.77 7.25 -17.59
CA VAL A 227 -28.03 7.88 -17.17
C VAL A 227 -27.90 8.67 -15.87
N GLY A 228 -26.70 8.73 -15.29
CA GLY A 228 -26.44 9.42 -14.04
C GLY A 228 -26.41 10.94 -14.21
N ASP A 229 -26.63 11.65 -13.10
CA ASP A 229 -26.75 13.11 -13.08
C ASP A 229 -25.51 13.81 -13.64
N ALA A 230 -24.31 13.31 -13.36
CA ALA A 230 -23.08 13.93 -13.87
C ALA A 230 -22.97 13.82 -15.39
N THR A 231 -23.51 12.76 -16.00
CA THR A 231 -23.49 12.56 -17.45
C THR A 231 -24.61 13.32 -18.15
N THR A 232 -25.79 13.41 -17.51
CA THR A 232 -27.00 13.98 -18.13
C THR A 232 -27.18 15.48 -17.88
N ALA A 233 -26.55 16.05 -16.84
CA ALA A 233 -26.62 17.48 -16.53
C ALA A 233 -25.88 18.38 -17.55
N TYR A 234 -25.01 17.80 -18.38
CA TYR A 234 -24.22 18.52 -19.37
C TYR A 234 -24.51 17.98 -20.78
N PRO A 235 -24.34 18.79 -21.84
CA PRO A 235 -24.57 18.37 -23.22
C PRO A 235 -23.41 17.51 -23.76
N ILE A 236 -22.98 16.51 -22.98
CA ILE A 236 -22.05 15.47 -23.42
C ILE A 236 -22.83 14.25 -23.91
N LYS A 237 -22.22 13.49 -24.81
CA LYS A 237 -22.80 12.22 -25.29
C LYS A 237 -22.32 11.09 -24.38
N PRO A 238 -23.22 10.31 -23.75
CA PRO A 238 -22.84 9.11 -23.02
C PRO A 238 -22.04 8.13 -23.89
N THR A 239 -21.03 7.51 -23.31
CA THR A 239 -20.05 6.70 -24.04
C THR A 239 -20.18 5.20 -23.79
N GLY A 240 -21.06 4.77 -22.88
CA GLY A 240 -21.22 3.37 -22.48
C GLY A 240 -20.27 2.91 -21.37
N LYS A 241 -19.38 3.80 -20.86
CA LYS A 241 -18.51 3.49 -19.72
C LYS A 241 -18.28 4.71 -18.84
N VAL A 242 -18.32 4.48 -17.53
CA VAL A 242 -18.14 5.47 -16.47
C VAL A 242 -16.86 6.29 -16.66
N GLU A 243 -15.73 5.63 -16.90
CA GLU A 243 -14.43 6.30 -17.04
C GLU A 243 -14.40 7.25 -18.22
N THR A 244 -14.95 6.84 -19.35
CA THR A 244 -15.01 7.68 -20.55
C THR A 244 -16.07 8.77 -20.47
N ASN A 245 -17.14 8.58 -19.70
CA ASN A 245 -18.06 9.67 -19.35
C ASN A 245 -17.34 10.73 -18.49
N ILE A 246 -16.55 10.31 -17.49
CA ILE A 246 -15.72 11.20 -16.67
C ILE A 246 -14.78 12.03 -17.55
N LEU A 247 -14.02 11.37 -18.44
CA LEU A 247 -13.07 12.06 -19.31
C LEU A 247 -13.75 13.00 -20.32
N THR A 248 -14.91 12.59 -20.87
CA THR A 248 -15.69 13.43 -21.79
C THR A 248 -16.25 14.65 -21.07
N LEU A 249 -16.77 14.49 -19.84
CA LEU A 249 -17.21 15.60 -19.01
C LEU A 249 -16.05 16.53 -18.66
N HIS A 250 -14.91 15.97 -18.29
CA HIS A 250 -13.71 16.76 -17.99
C HIS A 250 -13.26 17.59 -19.19
N ASP A 251 -13.22 16.99 -20.39
CA ASP A 251 -12.94 17.67 -21.66
C ASP A 251 -13.96 18.79 -21.95
N TYR A 252 -15.25 18.55 -21.67
CA TYR A 252 -16.31 19.55 -21.86
C TYR A 252 -16.16 20.75 -20.90
N LEU A 253 -15.89 20.51 -19.62
CA LEU A 253 -15.76 21.57 -18.61
C LEU A 253 -14.44 22.37 -18.72
N ASN A 254 -13.45 21.82 -19.44
CA ASN A 254 -12.12 22.41 -19.56
C ASN A 254 -11.68 22.63 -21.01
N GLN A 255 -12.64 22.84 -21.92
CA GLN A 255 -12.37 23.08 -23.33
C GLN A 255 -11.29 24.15 -23.53
N GLY A 256 -10.30 23.83 -24.38
CA GLY A 256 -9.22 24.75 -24.74
C GLY A 256 -8.10 24.90 -23.70
N LYS A 257 -8.19 24.27 -22.52
CA LYS A 257 -7.13 24.36 -21.49
C LYS A 257 -5.93 23.43 -21.76
N TYR A 258 -6.13 22.36 -22.52
CA TYR A 258 -5.09 21.38 -22.85
C TYR A 258 -5.38 20.73 -24.22
N GLN A 259 -4.32 20.25 -24.88
CA GLN A 259 -4.38 19.53 -26.15
C GLN A 259 -3.29 18.44 -26.17
N PRO A 260 -3.55 17.24 -26.73
CA PRO A 260 -4.87 16.78 -27.18
C PRO A 260 -5.87 16.59 -26.02
N SER A 261 -7.15 16.37 -26.33
CA SER A 261 -8.17 16.13 -25.29
C SER A 261 -7.86 14.85 -24.49
N LEU A 262 -8.39 14.73 -23.27
CA LEU A 262 -8.14 13.55 -22.43
C LEU A 262 -8.70 12.29 -23.06
N MET A 263 -9.87 12.37 -23.71
CA MET A 263 -10.44 11.26 -24.46
C MET A 263 -9.54 10.74 -25.59
N ASN A 264 -8.67 11.58 -26.16
CA ASN A 264 -7.69 11.19 -27.18
C ASN A 264 -6.31 10.86 -26.59
N SER A 265 -6.13 11.03 -25.28
CA SER A 265 -4.86 10.81 -24.56
C SER A 265 -4.89 9.57 -23.65
N ARG A 266 -5.92 8.72 -23.78
CA ARG A 266 -6.11 7.54 -22.92
C ARG A 266 -5.02 6.48 -23.12
N PRO A 267 -4.61 5.76 -22.05
CA PRO A 267 -5.10 5.89 -20.67
C PRO A 267 -4.56 7.15 -19.97
N VAL A 268 -5.40 7.81 -19.18
CA VAL A 268 -5.02 9.05 -18.46
C VAL A 268 -4.77 8.77 -16.98
N LEU A 269 -3.54 9.01 -16.50
CA LEU A 269 -3.27 9.06 -15.07
C LEU A 269 -3.60 10.46 -14.54
N CYS A 270 -4.57 10.57 -13.63
CA CYS A 270 -5.01 11.86 -13.09
C CYS A 270 -3.83 12.66 -12.48
N ALA A 271 -2.89 11.93 -11.87
CA ALA A 271 -1.71 12.49 -11.22
C ALA A 271 -0.67 13.11 -12.17
N ASN A 272 -0.80 12.91 -13.49
CA ASN A 272 0.04 13.59 -14.48
C ASN A 272 -0.23 15.10 -14.51
N CYS A 273 -1.48 15.51 -14.30
CA CYS A 273 -1.87 16.92 -14.25
C CYS A 273 -2.12 17.40 -12.82
N HIS A 274 -2.81 16.62 -12.00
CA HIS A 274 -3.14 17.00 -10.63
C HIS A 274 -2.10 16.44 -9.66
N ALA A 275 -1.39 17.29 -8.92
CA ALA A 275 -0.40 16.82 -7.94
C ALA A 275 -1.00 15.78 -6.96
N SER A 276 -0.23 14.73 -6.66
CA SER A 276 -0.65 13.65 -5.76
C SER A 276 0.49 13.22 -4.85
N ASN A 277 0.38 13.56 -3.56
CA ASN A 277 1.33 13.11 -2.54
C ASN A 277 1.27 11.60 -2.30
N ALA A 278 0.12 10.95 -2.56
CA ALA A 278 -0.02 9.50 -2.48
C ALA A 278 0.86 8.77 -3.49
N LEU A 279 1.08 9.38 -4.67
CA LEU A 279 1.93 8.83 -5.74
C LEU A 279 3.31 9.51 -5.82
N GLY A 280 3.57 10.52 -4.99
CA GLY A 280 4.77 11.35 -5.08
C GLY A 280 4.90 12.10 -6.41
N MET A 281 3.78 12.38 -7.08
CA MET A 281 3.76 13.03 -8.40
C MET A 281 3.47 14.52 -8.26
N PRO A 282 4.32 15.40 -8.83
CA PRO A 282 4.19 16.84 -8.65
C PRO A 282 3.03 17.47 -9.45
N GLY A 283 2.46 16.74 -10.41
CA GLY A 283 1.46 17.27 -11.33
C GLY A 283 1.99 18.38 -12.24
N ALA A 284 1.06 19.06 -12.92
CA ALA A 284 1.32 20.19 -13.79
C ALA A 284 1.28 21.52 -13.01
N VAL A 285 2.14 22.46 -13.39
CA VAL A 285 2.20 23.79 -12.78
C VAL A 285 0.87 24.54 -12.99
N GLY A 286 0.35 25.15 -11.93
CA GLY A 286 -0.90 25.93 -11.98
C GLY A 286 -2.18 25.09 -11.95
N VAL A 287 -2.07 23.77 -11.88
CA VAL A 287 -3.20 22.85 -11.68
C VAL A 287 -3.29 22.49 -10.20
N SER A 288 -4.50 22.48 -9.65
CA SER A 288 -4.71 22.13 -8.25
C SER A 288 -4.31 20.66 -7.99
N ASN A 289 -3.94 20.35 -6.74
CA ASN A 289 -3.73 18.95 -6.34
C ASN A 289 -5.02 18.12 -6.51
N LEU A 290 -4.88 16.80 -6.61
CA LEU A 290 -5.98 15.89 -6.94
C LEU A 290 -7.07 15.87 -5.86
N SER A 291 -6.69 15.97 -4.58
CA SER A 291 -7.64 16.08 -3.48
C SER A 291 -8.51 17.32 -3.64
N HIS A 292 -7.88 18.48 -3.85
CA HIS A 292 -8.62 19.73 -4.08
C HIS A 292 -9.55 19.61 -5.29
N ALA A 293 -9.05 19.11 -6.42
CA ALA A 293 -9.84 19.01 -7.65
C ALA A 293 -11.09 18.13 -7.47
N MET A 294 -10.97 16.96 -6.83
CA MET A 294 -12.11 16.09 -6.56
C MET A 294 -13.05 16.67 -5.52
N HIS A 295 -12.55 16.99 -4.33
CA HIS A 295 -13.45 17.39 -3.24
C HIS A 295 -14.14 18.72 -3.56
N ASN A 296 -13.44 19.70 -4.15
CA ASN A 296 -14.04 21.00 -4.49
C ASN A 296 -15.14 20.88 -5.56
N HIS A 297 -15.02 19.95 -6.50
CA HIS A 297 -16.03 19.74 -7.53
C HIS A 297 -17.29 19.05 -7.00
N HIS A 298 -17.14 18.16 -6.00
CA HIS A 298 -18.24 17.33 -5.49
C HIS A 298 -18.89 17.86 -4.20
N GLN A 299 -18.29 18.86 -3.52
CA GLN A 299 -18.71 19.31 -2.19
C GLN A 299 -20.16 19.81 -2.06
N ASN A 300 -20.81 20.22 -3.15
CA ASN A 300 -22.17 20.78 -3.14
C ASN A 300 -23.21 19.87 -3.83
N LEU A 301 -22.86 18.62 -4.13
CA LEU A 301 -23.78 17.68 -4.77
C LEU A 301 -24.74 17.08 -3.72
N PRO A 302 -26.04 16.97 -4.04
CA PRO A 302 -27.06 16.51 -3.09
C PRO A 302 -26.81 15.07 -2.61
N ASP A 303 -26.19 14.23 -3.44
CA ASP A 303 -25.88 12.83 -3.12
C ASP A 303 -24.67 12.66 -2.19
N ILE A 304 -23.88 13.72 -1.99
CA ILE A 304 -22.67 13.72 -1.17
C ILE A 304 -22.99 14.34 0.18
N THR A 305 -23.49 13.50 1.10
CA THR A 305 -23.83 13.90 2.46
C THR A 305 -22.57 14.22 3.30
N PRO A 306 -22.65 15.13 4.29
CA PRO A 306 -21.50 15.49 5.14
C PRO A 306 -21.24 14.45 6.26
N ASP A 307 -21.26 13.16 5.91
CA ASP A 307 -21.05 12.03 6.80
C ASP A 307 -20.29 10.89 6.11
N THR A 308 -20.14 9.76 6.80
CA THR A 308 -19.41 8.60 6.26
C THR A 308 -20.00 8.08 4.96
N GLU A 309 -21.33 8.08 4.81
CA GLU A 309 -21.98 7.51 3.62
C GLU A 309 -21.72 8.41 2.40
N GLY A 310 -21.67 9.72 2.58
CA GLY A 310 -21.26 10.65 1.52
C GLY A 310 -19.81 10.41 1.08
N CYS A 311 -18.87 10.23 2.01
CA CYS A 311 -17.49 9.87 1.68
C CYS A 311 -17.38 8.52 0.94
N TYR A 312 -18.26 7.58 1.27
CA TYR A 312 -18.29 6.24 0.71
C TYR A 312 -18.81 6.14 -0.73
N ASN A 313 -19.31 7.24 -1.30
CA ASN A 313 -19.53 7.33 -2.74
C ASN A 313 -18.21 7.29 -3.54
N CYS A 314 -17.09 7.71 -2.95
CA CYS A 314 -15.80 7.75 -3.65
C CYS A 314 -14.70 6.93 -2.97
N HIS A 315 -14.84 6.64 -1.68
CA HIS A 315 -13.88 5.86 -0.89
C HIS A 315 -14.44 4.49 -0.50
N PRO A 316 -13.61 3.42 -0.41
CA PRO A 316 -14.07 2.08 -0.06
C PRO A 316 -14.84 2.02 1.25
N GLY A 317 -16.08 1.53 1.20
CA GLY A 317 -17.06 2.10 2.07
C GLY A 317 -18.34 1.31 2.27
N PRO A 318 -19.25 1.22 1.29
CA PRO A 318 -20.55 0.61 1.50
C PRO A 318 -20.45 -0.85 1.99
N VAL A 319 -19.50 -1.62 1.46
CA VAL A 319 -19.19 -3.00 1.86
C VAL A 319 -17.86 -3.06 2.59
N THR A 320 -16.79 -2.53 2.00
CA THR A 320 -15.44 -2.62 2.54
C THR A 320 -15.40 -1.97 3.92
N LYS A 321 -15.91 -0.74 4.05
CA LYS A 321 -15.83 0.14 5.23
C LYS A 321 -14.38 0.40 5.64
N CYS A 322 -13.69 1.24 4.86
CA CYS A 322 -12.33 1.70 5.16
C CYS A 322 -12.19 2.19 6.62
N LEU A 323 -13.16 2.98 7.09
CA LEU A 323 -13.26 3.40 8.49
C LEU A 323 -13.93 2.31 9.33
N ARG A 324 -13.15 1.70 10.22
CA ARG A 324 -13.57 0.53 11.02
C ARG A 324 -12.99 0.47 12.43
N CYS A 325 -12.31 1.52 12.86
CA CYS A 325 -11.63 1.60 14.14
C CYS A 325 -12.56 1.77 15.35
N VAL A 326 -11.99 1.63 16.54
CA VAL A 326 -12.69 1.81 17.83
C VAL A 326 -13.40 3.15 17.96
N MET A 327 -12.84 4.25 17.40
CA MET A 327 -13.46 5.57 17.48
C MET A 327 -14.84 5.59 16.83
N THR A 328 -14.99 4.95 15.68
CA THR A 328 -16.28 4.80 15.02
C THR A 328 -17.16 3.79 15.75
N GLN A 329 -16.61 2.65 16.15
CA GLN A 329 -17.39 1.55 16.73
C GLN A 329 -17.95 1.87 18.12
N LYS A 330 -17.25 2.68 18.92
CA LYS A 330 -17.62 2.96 20.32
C LYS A 330 -17.97 4.41 20.61
N TYR A 331 -17.44 5.36 19.84
CA TYR A 331 -17.57 6.79 20.15
C TYR A 331 -18.35 7.56 19.07
N GLY A 332 -18.85 6.88 18.05
CA GLY A 332 -19.68 7.49 17.00
C GLY A 332 -18.90 8.41 16.05
N PHE A 333 -17.56 8.36 16.05
CA PHE A 333 -16.76 9.19 15.17
C PHE A 333 -16.91 8.72 13.72
N ASN A 334 -17.10 9.67 12.81
CA ASN A 334 -17.15 9.43 11.37
C ASN A 334 -15.99 10.16 10.66
N CYS A 335 -15.94 10.07 9.33
CA CYS A 335 -14.93 10.74 8.52
C CYS A 335 -14.87 12.25 8.81
N THR A 336 -16.04 12.89 8.88
CA THR A 336 -16.16 14.35 9.05
C THR A 336 -15.86 14.83 10.47
N THR A 337 -15.90 13.94 11.47
CA THR A 337 -15.48 14.24 12.84
C THR A 337 -13.99 14.61 12.90
N CYS A 338 -13.16 13.95 12.10
CA CYS A 338 -11.72 14.18 12.08
C CYS A 338 -11.29 15.08 10.92
N HIS A 339 -11.81 14.85 9.72
CA HIS A 339 -11.38 15.55 8.50
C HIS A 339 -12.19 16.81 8.19
N GLY A 340 -13.34 17.01 8.84
CA GLY A 340 -14.32 18.04 8.49
C GLY A 340 -15.14 17.69 7.24
N ASP A 341 -15.86 18.69 6.73
CA ASP A 341 -16.65 18.54 5.51
C ASP A 341 -15.78 18.52 4.23
N MET A 342 -16.42 18.32 3.08
CA MET A 342 -15.76 18.27 1.78
C MET A 342 -15.01 19.57 1.45
N ALA A 343 -15.50 20.72 1.92
CA ALA A 343 -14.86 22.01 1.69
C ALA A 343 -13.54 22.11 2.48
N LEU A 344 -13.53 21.66 3.74
CA LEU A 344 -12.31 21.61 4.55
C LEU A 344 -11.29 20.63 3.95
N VAL A 345 -11.73 19.46 3.51
CA VAL A 345 -10.86 18.46 2.86
C VAL A 345 -10.30 19.02 1.54
N ALA A 346 -11.12 19.69 0.73
CA ALA A 346 -10.66 20.37 -0.48
C ALA A 346 -9.63 21.47 -0.18
N GLY A 347 -9.74 22.12 0.97
CA GLY A 347 -8.84 23.17 1.43
C GLY A 347 -7.46 22.69 1.88
N ASN A 348 -7.22 21.38 2.02
CA ASN A 348 -5.91 20.85 2.43
C ASN A 348 -4.89 20.97 1.27
N PRO A 349 -3.83 21.80 1.41
CA PRO A 349 -2.82 21.94 0.36
C PRO A 349 -1.92 20.70 0.25
N ASP A 350 -1.79 19.92 1.33
CA ASP A 350 -0.81 18.85 1.48
C ASP A 350 -1.47 17.53 1.97
N PRO A 351 -2.47 16.99 1.23
CA PRO A 351 -3.12 15.73 1.60
C PRO A 351 -2.08 14.59 1.63
N TRP A 352 -2.29 13.56 2.45
CA TRP A 352 -1.33 12.48 2.78
C TRP A 352 -0.07 12.89 3.55
N LEU A 353 0.23 14.19 3.67
CA LEU A 353 1.39 14.72 4.40
C LEU A 353 0.98 15.43 5.70
N HIS A 354 -0.19 16.09 5.70
CA HIS A 354 -0.81 16.68 6.87
C HIS A 354 -2.24 16.16 7.01
N GLU A 355 -2.49 15.43 8.09
CA GLU A 355 -3.77 14.75 8.36
C GLU A 355 -4.25 15.08 9.78
N PRO A 356 -5.53 14.80 10.11
CA PRO A 356 -6.06 15.02 11.45
C PRO A 356 -5.18 14.38 12.53
N ARG A 357 -4.92 15.14 13.59
CA ARG A 357 -3.98 14.76 14.65
C ARG A 357 -4.70 14.22 15.86
N CYS A 358 -4.18 13.14 16.43
CA CYS A 358 -4.75 12.54 17.65
C CYS A 358 -4.60 13.46 18.88
N ASP A 359 -3.57 14.33 18.89
CA ASP A 359 -3.30 15.30 19.97
C ASP A 359 -4.08 16.62 19.81
N ALA A 360 -5.02 16.70 18.87
CA ALA A 360 -5.94 17.82 18.75
C ALA A 360 -6.81 17.95 20.02
N ALA A 361 -7.18 19.19 20.37
CA ALA A 361 -7.92 19.49 21.61
C ALA A 361 -9.30 18.80 21.69
N HIS A 362 -9.96 18.56 20.55
CA HIS A 362 -11.22 17.82 20.47
C HIS A 362 -11.03 16.29 20.42
N CYS A 363 -9.79 15.80 20.47
CA CYS A 363 -9.40 14.39 20.53
C CYS A 363 -8.75 14.08 21.90
N HIS A 364 -7.47 13.69 21.92
CA HIS A 364 -6.76 13.38 23.17
C HIS A 364 -6.12 14.62 23.82
N GLY A 365 -6.12 15.77 23.14
CA GLY A 365 -5.46 16.98 23.61
C GLY A 365 -4.02 16.72 24.06
N GLY A 366 -3.58 17.37 25.14
CA GLY A 366 -2.23 17.21 25.68
C GLY A 366 -1.93 15.87 26.38
N GLN A 367 -2.86 14.91 26.38
CA GLN A 367 -2.62 13.58 26.96
C GLN A 367 -1.70 12.71 26.09
N VAL A 368 -1.65 13.03 24.78
CA VAL A 368 -0.79 12.39 23.78
C VAL A 368 -0.09 13.50 23.01
N ALA A 369 1.14 13.26 22.54
CA ALA A 369 1.86 14.19 21.68
C ALA A 369 2.37 13.44 20.46
N LEU A 370 1.97 13.87 19.26
CA LEU A 370 2.48 13.31 18.01
C LEU A 370 3.77 14.06 17.64
N ASN A 371 4.90 13.36 17.62
CA ASN A 371 6.20 13.94 17.26
C ASN A 371 6.42 14.11 15.74
N GLN A 372 5.47 13.65 14.90
CA GLN A 372 5.46 13.85 13.46
C GLN A 372 4.10 14.44 13.02
N PRO A 373 4.01 15.03 11.80
CA PRO A 373 2.74 15.50 11.25
C PRO A 373 1.66 14.42 11.15
N LEU A 374 2.08 13.16 10.91
CA LEU A 374 1.18 12.02 10.69
C LEU A 374 1.26 11.03 11.84
N TYR A 375 0.10 10.51 12.28
CA TYR A 375 0.00 9.42 13.24
C TYR A 375 0.85 8.21 12.85
N ARG A 376 0.75 7.77 11.57
CA ARG A 376 1.47 6.59 11.07
C ARG A 376 3.00 6.69 11.16
N LYS A 377 3.54 7.91 11.24
CA LYS A 377 4.97 8.19 11.38
C LYS A 377 5.37 8.60 12.79
N SER A 378 4.40 8.85 13.66
CA SER A 378 4.67 9.29 15.03
C SER A 378 5.08 8.11 15.89
N THR A 379 5.99 8.37 16.82
CA THR A 379 6.47 7.41 17.81
C THR A 379 6.21 7.92 19.21
N GLY A 380 6.17 6.99 20.16
CA GLY A 380 6.25 7.25 21.59
C GLY A 380 6.85 6.04 22.30
N HIS A 381 7.01 6.12 23.61
CA HIS A 381 7.53 5.03 24.44
C HIS A 381 8.90 4.51 23.93
N ASN A 382 9.87 5.42 23.80
CA ASN A 382 11.23 5.14 23.31
C ASN A 382 11.30 4.67 21.84
N GLY A 383 10.62 5.39 20.93
CA GLY A 383 10.73 5.14 19.49
C GLY A 383 9.82 4.04 18.95
N ILE A 384 8.85 3.57 19.72
CA ILE A 384 7.83 2.64 19.22
C ILE A 384 6.79 3.43 18.43
N TYR A 385 6.52 3.03 17.18
CA TYR A 385 5.51 3.67 16.36
C TYR A 385 4.12 3.51 16.98
N CYS A 386 3.31 4.58 16.93
CA CYS A 386 1.94 4.54 17.45
C CYS A 386 1.14 3.38 16.84
N ALA A 387 1.24 3.19 15.51
CA ALA A 387 0.60 2.08 14.80
C ALA A 387 1.16 0.69 15.17
N GLY A 388 2.38 0.62 15.72
CA GLY A 388 2.93 -0.58 16.33
C GLY A 388 2.07 -1.09 17.49
N CYS A 389 1.57 -0.18 18.34
CA CYS A 389 0.74 -0.50 19.51
C CYS A 389 -0.77 -0.38 19.28
N HIS A 390 -1.20 0.53 18.40
CA HIS A 390 -2.61 0.88 18.22
C HIS A 390 -3.20 0.41 16.89
N ASP A 391 -2.37 -0.09 15.96
CA ASP A 391 -2.70 -0.39 14.56
C ASP A 391 -2.86 0.85 13.68
N SER A 392 -3.14 0.61 12.40
CA SER A 392 -3.20 1.55 11.30
C SER A 392 -4.24 2.66 11.54
N PRO A 393 -4.08 3.87 10.96
CA PRO A 393 -5.18 4.83 10.85
C PRO A 393 -6.45 4.14 10.33
N HIS A 394 -7.63 4.60 10.74
CA HIS A 394 -8.92 4.01 10.34
C HIS A 394 -9.17 2.56 10.78
N ALA A 395 -8.18 1.87 11.35
CA ALA A 395 -8.25 0.50 11.86
C ALA A 395 -7.79 0.37 13.32
N ILE A 396 -7.66 1.49 14.04
CA ILE A 396 -7.20 1.52 15.44
C ILE A 396 -8.01 0.52 16.29
N ALA A 397 -7.28 -0.33 17.01
CA ALA A 397 -7.84 -1.45 17.76
C ALA A 397 -8.68 -1.00 18.96
N PRO A 398 -9.69 -1.80 19.38
CA PRO A 398 -10.25 -2.92 18.62
C PRO A 398 -11.03 -2.44 17.39
N SER A 399 -10.71 -3.03 16.24
CA SER A 399 -11.41 -2.80 14.97
C SER A 399 -12.64 -3.69 14.86
N ARG A 400 -13.61 -3.29 14.02
CA ARG A 400 -14.74 -4.13 13.63
C ARG A 400 -14.30 -5.39 12.85
N GLU A 401 -13.19 -5.30 12.12
CA GLU A 401 -12.68 -6.39 11.29
C GLU A 401 -11.81 -7.31 12.16
N ARG A 402 -12.24 -8.56 12.30
CA ARG A 402 -11.61 -9.55 13.18
C ARG A 402 -10.14 -9.80 12.83
N LYS A 403 -9.76 -9.71 11.54
CA LYS A 403 -8.38 -9.95 11.11
C LYS A 403 -7.40 -8.89 11.61
N ASP A 404 -7.82 -7.65 11.84
CA ASP A 404 -6.95 -6.61 12.43
C ASP A 404 -6.51 -7.02 13.85
N ALA A 405 -7.36 -7.76 14.58
CA ALA A 405 -7.05 -8.23 15.92
C ALA A 405 -5.96 -9.31 15.99
N TYR A 406 -5.64 -10.00 14.88
CA TYR A 406 -4.70 -11.13 14.91
C TYR A 406 -3.30 -10.73 15.38
N LYS A 407 -2.85 -9.52 15.02
CA LYS A 407 -1.61 -8.95 15.51
C LYS A 407 -1.55 -8.95 17.04
N PHE A 408 -2.59 -8.45 17.68
CA PHE A 408 -2.66 -8.30 19.13
C PHE A 408 -2.88 -9.64 19.83
N MET A 409 -3.70 -10.52 19.25
CA MET A 409 -3.86 -11.89 19.74
C MET A 409 -2.52 -12.65 19.77
N ILE A 410 -1.67 -12.48 18.74
CA ILE A 410 -0.32 -13.09 18.70
C ILE A 410 0.61 -12.47 19.74
N LEU A 411 0.55 -11.15 19.92
CA LEU A 411 1.46 -10.43 20.83
C LEU A 411 1.10 -10.62 22.30
N GLN A 412 -0.17 -10.42 22.66
CA GLN A 412 -0.64 -10.32 24.05
C GLN A 412 -1.84 -11.24 24.39
N GLY A 413 -2.38 -11.99 23.43
CA GLY A 413 -3.48 -12.93 23.67
C GLY A 413 -4.89 -12.30 23.69
N GLU A 414 -5.03 -11.01 23.41
CA GLU A 414 -6.33 -10.31 23.34
C GLU A 414 -6.36 -9.28 22.19
N PRO A 415 -7.55 -8.88 21.71
CA PRO A 415 -7.71 -8.13 20.45
C PRO A 415 -7.56 -6.60 20.58
N GLY A 416 -7.32 -6.09 21.79
CA GLY A 416 -7.19 -4.66 22.07
C GLY A 416 -5.83 -4.08 21.66
N THR A 417 -5.68 -2.77 21.81
CA THR A 417 -4.39 -2.09 21.70
C THR A 417 -3.36 -2.75 22.61
N LEU A 418 -2.09 -2.70 22.20
CA LEU A 418 -1.01 -3.32 22.97
C LEU A 418 -0.87 -2.66 24.35
N GLU A 419 -1.14 -3.42 25.42
CA GLU A 419 -1.15 -2.94 26.80
C GLU A 419 -0.35 -3.82 27.76
N LYS A 420 -0.02 -5.07 27.39
CA LYS A 420 0.82 -5.95 28.21
C LYS A 420 2.31 -5.58 28.07
N CYS A 421 2.89 -4.98 29.12
CA CYS A 421 4.30 -4.59 29.14
C CYS A 421 5.24 -5.76 28.84
N THR A 422 4.92 -6.95 29.34
CA THR A 422 5.68 -8.20 29.15
C THR A 422 5.73 -8.71 27.71
N VAL A 423 5.07 -8.05 26.77
CA VAL A 423 5.31 -8.29 25.34
C VAL A 423 6.74 -7.88 24.97
N CYS A 424 7.18 -6.70 25.40
CA CYS A 424 8.51 -6.17 25.08
C CYS A 424 9.47 -6.23 26.27
N HIS A 425 8.96 -6.10 27.50
CA HIS A 425 9.77 -6.13 28.71
C HIS A 425 9.99 -7.55 29.21
N ALA A 426 11.18 -7.84 29.73
CA ALA A 426 11.48 -9.17 30.29
C ALA A 426 10.75 -9.41 31.63
N THR A 427 10.37 -8.34 32.31
CA THR A 427 9.54 -8.36 33.54
C THR A 427 8.56 -7.20 33.52
N GLU A 428 7.50 -7.26 34.33
CA GLU A 428 6.57 -6.13 34.49
C GLU A 428 7.33 -4.91 35.05
N PRO A 429 7.32 -3.76 34.34
CA PRO A 429 7.94 -2.54 34.84
C PRO A 429 7.21 -1.99 36.06
N ALA A 430 7.93 -1.30 36.95
CA ALA A 430 7.31 -0.53 38.02
C ALA A 430 6.88 0.85 37.50
N GLY A 431 5.61 1.20 37.67
CA GLY A 431 5.06 2.51 37.35
C GLY A 431 4.13 2.54 36.13
N ASP A 432 3.51 3.70 35.91
CA ASP A 432 2.50 3.87 34.86
C ASP A 432 3.12 3.98 33.47
N PHE A 433 2.39 3.48 32.47
CA PHE A 433 2.73 3.68 31.06
C PHE A 433 2.71 5.17 30.70
N ARG A 434 3.69 5.60 29.87
CA ARG A 434 3.77 6.98 29.39
C ARG A 434 4.05 7.03 27.88
N HIS A 435 3.27 7.82 27.17
CA HIS A 435 3.42 8.13 25.73
C HIS A 435 4.57 9.13 25.44
N LEU A 436 5.68 9.06 26.20
CA LEU A 436 6.78 10.03 26.04
C LEU A 436 7.36 9.95 24.60
N PRO A 437 7.61 11.10 23.93
CA PRO A 437 8.21 11.16 22.59
C PRO A 437 9.59 10.52 22.50
#